data_AF-A0A5J4XU58-F1
#
_entry.id   AF-A0A5J4XU58-F1
#
_cell.length_a   1.000
_cell.length_b   1.000
_cell.length_c   1.000
_cell.angle_alpha   90.00
_cell.angle_beta   90.00
_cell.angle_gamma   90.00
#
_symmetry.space_group_name_H-M   'P 1'
#
loop_
_entity.id
_entity.type
_entity.pdbx_description
1 polymer ?
#
loop_
_entity_poly.entity_id
_entity_poly.type
_entity_poly.pdbx_seq_one_letter_code
_entity_poly.pdbx_strand_id
1 'polypeptide(L)'
;MADLPEEVLPKLEQLLEQQGTGEEQLLFKLPHMLMWTKLRPGIRDFLVQTHKLFELHIYTHGDQDYAAEMAKLLDPNKTFFGGRVISARDSTQRHVKSLDVVLGADTSVLILDDTEGVWPAHAANLIQVDRYIFFPACVSRFGRSHKSLLEAGKDEDVGSGMLSTSLRVVQQASDPGAEDVRAHLQNLRKQVLAGVHIVFSHVIPLEQDVTQHHLWRLASQLGATCHAKVTDDVTHVVASAMDTDKMHWAKRHNRHRVSVNWLYVSGFHWEKASEAKHPVTQKQADALLQEPVDDTAAAIAAAGGGQGLVLEAQ
;
A
#
# COMPACT_ATOMS: atom_id res chain seq x y z
N MET A 1 12.66 -23.76 -2.36
CA MET A 1 12.93 -22.76 -1.31
C MET A 1 13.81 -21.66 -1.90
N ALA A 2 13.55 -21.22 -3.13
CA ALA A 2 14.63 -20.71 -3.98
C ALA A 2 15.12 -19.29 -3.66
N ASP A 3 14.39 -18.49 -2.86
CA ASP A 3 14.68 -17.05 -2.76
C ASP A 3 15.00 -16.55 -1.35
N LEU A 4 15.05 -17.42 -0.32
CA LEU A 4 15.40 -16.99 1.04
C LEU A 4 16.87 -17.34 1.35
N PRO A 5 17.67 -16.39 1.90
CA PRO A 5 19.03 -16.69 2.36
C PRO A 5 19.02 -17.85 3.37
N GLU A 6 19.93 -18.82 3.26
CA GLU A 6 19.98 -19.97 4.18
C GLU A 6 20.08 -19.55 5.66
N GLU A 7 20.72 -18.40 5.88
CA GLU A 7 20.90 -17.76 7.19
C GLU A 7 19.59 -17.45 7.93
N VAL A 8 18.49 -17.22 7.19
CA VAL A 8 17.20 -16.86 7.81
C VAL A 8 16.36 -18.08 8.18
N LEU A 9 16.67 -19.26 7.64
CA LEU A 9 15.86 -20.47 7.83
C LEU A 9 15.75 -20.90 9.30
N PRO A 10 16.84 -20.95 10.10
CA PRO A 10 16.73 -21.34 11.51
C PRO A 10 15.82 -20.40 12.30
N LYS A 11 15.86 -19.10 11.98
CA LYS A 11 15.00 -18.10 12.61
C LYS A 11 13.52 -18.30 12.25
N LEU A 12 13.23 -18.64 10.99
CA LEU A 12 11.85 -18.94 10.56
C LEU A 12 11.30 -20.20 11.20
N GLU A 13 12.12 -21.24 11.33
CA GLU A 13 11.73 -22.48 12.02
C GLU A 13 11.46 -22.23 13.50
N GLN A 14 12.33 -21.48 14.18
CA GLN A 14 12.11 -21.06 15.56
C GLN A 14 10.80 -20.23 15.70
N LEU A 15 10.54 -19.29 14.80
CA LEU A 15 9.31 -18.49 14.82
C LEU A 15 8.06 -19.33 14.56
N LEU A 16 8.16 -20.36 13.71
CA LEU A 16 7.06 -21.27 13.42
C LEU A 16 6.73 -22.14 14.64
N GLU A 17 7.75 -22.64 15.35
CA GLU A 17 7.60 -23.43 16.58
C GLU A 17 7.01 -22.61 17.75
N GLN A 18 7.28 -21.31 17.77
CA GLN A 18 6.81 -20.38 18.81
C GLN A 18 5.40 -19.82 18.54
N GLN A 19 4.83 -20.02 17.35
CA GLN A 19 3.50 -19.51 17.04
C GLN A 19 2.39 -20.39 17.65
N GLY A 20 1.27 -19.74 17.99
CA GLY A 20 0.02 -20.44 18.31
C GLY A 20 -0.45 -21.29 17.12
N THR A 21 -1.26 -22.30 17.40
CA THR A 21 -1.85 -23.17 16.37
C THR A 21 -3.23 -22.66 15.94
N GLY A 22 -3.68 -23.06 14.75
CA GLY A 22 -5.02 -22.71 14.26
C GLY A 22 -5.10 -21.26 13.76
N GLU A 23 -6.07 -20.49 14.27
CA GLU A 23 -6.39 -19.15 13.75
C GLU A 23 -5.32 -18.09 14.05
N GLU A 24 -4.47 -18.32 15.05
CA GLU A 24 -3.38 -17.43 15.45
C GLU A 24 -2.11 -17.60 14.60
N GLN A 25 -2.01 -18.69 13.83
CA GLN A 25 -0.85 -18.95 13.00
C GLN A 25 -0.83 -18.00 11.79
N LEU A 26 0.30 -17.30 11.62
CA LEU A 26 0.51 -16.37 10.52
C LEU A 26 1.70 -16.75 9.64
N LEU A 27 2.64 -17.56 10.13
CA LEU A 27 3.78 -18.06 9.35
C LEU A 27 3.54 -19.51 8.95
N PHE A 28 3.79 -19.81 7.67
CA PHE A 28 3.55 -21.11 7.07
C PHE A 28 4.76 -21.53 6.23
N LYS A 29 5.19 -22.79 6.41
CA LYS A 29 6.12 -23.48 5.50
C LYS A 29 5.27 -24.35 4.57
N LEU A 30 5.40 -24.17 3.26
CA LEU A 30 4.65 -24.90 2.22
C LEU A 30 5.64 -25.73 1.39
N PRO A 31 5.99 -26.97 1.81
CA PRO A 31 7.02 -27.75 1.15
C PRO A 31 6.69 -28.11 -0.30
N HIS A 32 5.42 -28.40 -0.60
CA HIS A 32 4.95 -28.75 -1.95
C HIS A 32 5.07 -27.59 -2.95
N MET A 33 5.04 -26.35 -2.45
CA MET A 33 5.27 -25.14 -3.24
C MET A 33 6.69 -24.59 -3.08
N LEU A 34 7.54 -25.29 -2.32
CA LEU A 34 8.92 -24.90 -2.06
C LEU A 34 9.05 -23.47 -1.51
N MET A 35 8.10 -23.01 -0.67
CA MET A 35 8.01 -21.61 -0.23
C MET A 35 7.65 -21.44 1.25
N TRP A 36 7.90 -20.23 1.76
CA TRP A 36 7.39 -19.74 3.03
C TRP A 36 6.38 -18.63 2.76
N THR A 37 5.33 -18.58 3.57
CA THR A 37 4.28 -17.54 3.51
C THR A 37 4.07 -16.95 4.88
N LYS A 38 3.99 -15.62 4.95
CA LYS A 38 3.63 -14.89 6.16
C LYS A 38 2.37 -14.08 5.86
N LEU A 39 1.29 -14.39 6.56
CA LEU A 39 0.07 -13.60 6.56
C LEU A 39 0.29 -12.30 7.35
N ARG A 40 -0.23 -11.20 6.82
CA ARG A 40 -0.13 -9.88 7.44
C ARG A 40 -0.93 -9.86 8.76
N PRO A 41 -0.36 -9.34 9.86
CA PRO A 41 -1.07 -9.25 11.13
C PRO A 41 -2.44 -8.56 11.02
N GLY A 42 -3.45 -9.11 11.70
CA GLY A 42 -4.83 -8.61 11.68
C GLY A 42 -5.72 -9.13 10.55
N ILE A 43 -5.20 -9.98 9.65
CA ILE A 43 -5.98 -10.45 8.48
C ILE A 43 -7.27 -11.20 8.84
N ARG A 44 -7.29 -11.95 9.94
CA ARG A 44 -8.47 -12.73 10.34
C ARG A 44 -9.64 -11.83 10.71
N ASP A 45 -9.41 -10.87 11.60
CA ASP A 45 -10.44 -9.88 11.96
C ASP A 45 -10.80 -9.02 10.76
N PHE A 46 -9.81 -8.60 9.96
CA PHE A 46 -10.07 -7.87 8.72
C PHE A 46 -11.08 -8.60 7.82
N LEU A 47 -10.87 -9.89 7.54
CA LEU A 47 -11.80 -10.69 6.71
C LEU A 47 -13.18 -10.82 7.36
N VAL A 48 -13.24 -11.10 8.66
CA VAL A 48 -14.52 -11.21 9.41
C VAL A 48 -15.32 -9.91 9.36
N GLN A 49 -14.67 -8.77 9.54
CA GLN A 49 -15.37 -7.48 9.56
C GLN A 49 -15.74 -7.01 8.15
N THR A 50 -14.86 -7.18 7.17
CA THR A 50 -15.15 -6.80 5.78
C THR A 50 -16.21 -7.67 5.13
N HIS A 51 -16.26 -8.96 5.44
CA HIS A 51 -17.28 -9.89 4.94
C HIS A 51 -18.72 -9.51 5.35
N LYS A 52 -18.89 -8.72 6.43
CA LYS A 52 -20.21 -8.20 6.85
C LYS A 52 -20.72 -7.07 5.95
N LEU A 53 -19.84 -6.49 5.15
CA LEU A 53 -20.08 -5.27 4.37
C LEU A 53 -19.94 -5.53 2.86
N PHE A 54 -19.08 -6.47 2.47
CA PHE A 54 -18.73 -6.76 1.07
C PHE A 54 -18.66 -8.26 0.83
N GLU A 55 -19.00 -8.66 -0.39
CA GLU A 55 -18.55 -9.92 -0.97
C GLU A 55 -17.05 -9.84 -1.29
N LEU A 56 -16.29 -10.86 -0.87
CA LEU A 56 -14.82 -10.84 -0.96
C LEU A 56 -14.33 -11.68 -2.14
N HIS A 57 -13.36 -11.13 -2.88
CA HIS A 57 -12.67 -11.75 -4.02
C HIS A 57 -11.16 -11.68 -3.83
N ILE A 58 -10.45 -12.75 -4.18
CA ILE A 58 -8.98 -12.70 -4.34
C ILE A 58 -8.67 -12.39 -5.80
N TYR A 59 -7.79 -11.43 -6.07
CA TYR A 59 -7.27 -11.21 -7.43
C TYR A 59 -5.75 -11.05 -7.40
N THR A 60 -5.05 -12.08 -7.87
CA THR A 60 -3.59 -12.15 -7.90
C THR A 60 -3.02 -12.36 -9.30
N HIS A 61 -1.79 -11.88 -9.53
CA HIS A 61 -0.97 -12.27 -10.68
C HIS A 61 -0.24 -13.62 -10.47
N GLY A 62 -0.45 -14.30 -9.35
CA GLY A 62 0.00 -15.69 -9.18
C GLY A 62 -0.78 -16.66 -10.07
N ASP A 63 -0.20 -17.83 -10.32
CA ASP A 63 -0.90 -18.90 -11.02
C ASP A 63 -2.07 -19.48 -10.20
N GLN A 64 -2.83 -20.38 -10.82
CA GLN A 64 -4.03 -20.96 -10.23
C GLN A 64 -3.72 -21.80 -8.98
N ASP A 65 -2.61 -22.54 -8.96
CA ASP A 65 -2.23 -23.40 -7.84
C ASP A 65 -1.84 -22.57 -6.62
N TYR A 66 -1.06 -21.50 -6.85
CA TYR A 66 -0.73 -20.52 -5.83
C TYR A 66 -1.96 -19.81 -5.28
N ALA A 67 -2.85 -19.32 -6.15
CA ALA A 67 -4.05 -18.62 -5.73
C ALA A 67 -4.96 -19.53 -4.88
N ALA A 68 -5.12 -20.79 -5.30
CA ALA A 68 -5.88 -21.79 -4.55
C ALA A 68 -5.24 -22.11 -3.19
N GLU A 69 -3.91 -22.18 -3.10
CA GLU A 69 -3.23 -22.42 -1.82
C GLU A 69 -3.37 -21.23 -0.87
N MET A 70 -3.20 -20.00 -1.36
CA MET A 70 -3.39 -18.80 -0.54
C MET A 70 -4.84 -18.67 -0.04
N ALA A 71 -5.82 -19.01 -0.88
CA ALA A 71 -7.22 -19.04 -0.48
C ALA A 71 -7.47 -20.04 0.67
N LYS A 72 -6.84 -21.21 0.68
CA LYS A 72 -6.94 -22.16 1.80
C LYS A 72 -6.33 -21.61 3.09
N LEU A 73 -5.20 -20.91 3.01
CA LEU A 73 -4.57 -20.31 4.19
C LEU A 73 -5.41 -19.17 4.77
N LEU A 74 -6.06 -18.37 3.91
CA LEU A 74 -6.89 -17.24 4.30
C LEU A 74 -8.28 -17.66 4.78
N ASP A 75 -8.87 -18.66 4.12
CA ASP A 75 -10.26 -19.09 4.32
C ASP A 75 -10.40 -20.63 4.27
N PRO A 76 -9.92 -21.35 5.30
CA PRO A 76 -9.95 -22.82 5.32
C PRO A 76 -11.36 -23.41 5.19
N ASN A 77 -12.36 -22.69 5.71
CA ASN A 77 -13.76 -23.11 5.76
C ASN A 77 -14.58 -22.62 4.54
N LYS A 78 -13.97 -21.86 3.62
CA LYS A 78 -14.61 -21.27 2.44
C LYS A 78 -15.78 -20.33 2.77
N THR A 79 -15.72 -19.66 3.91
CA THR A 79 -16.74 -18.73 4.40
C THR A 79 -16.69 -17.39 3.66
N PHE A 80 -15.50 -16.90 3.34
CA PHE A 80 -15.27 -15.54 2.88
C PHE A 80 -15.29 -15.42 1.36
N PHE A 81 -14.53 -16.29 0.67
CA PHE A 81 -14.34 -16.17 -0.78
C PHE A 81 -15.28 -17.06 -1.58
N GLY A 82 -15.78 -18.18 -1.02
CA GLY A 82 -16.75 -19.03 -1.72
C GLY A 82 -16.32 -19.52 -3.12
N GLY A 83 -15.02 -19.48 -3.46
CA GLY A 83 -14.50 -19.79 -4.80
C GLY A 83 -14.20 -18.59 -5.70
N ARG A 84 -14.47 -17.36 -5.26
CA ARG A 84 -14.16 -16.09 -5.94
C ARG A 84 -12.66 -15.77 -5.89
N VAL A 85 -11.90 -16.54 -6.65
CA VAL A 85 -10.44 -16.44 -6.72
C VAL A 85 -10.05 -16.27 -8.19
N ILE A 86 -9.49 -15.12 -8.52
CA ILE A 86 -9.05 -14.72 -9.85
C ILE A 86 -7.52 -14.79 -9.89
N SER A 87 -6.99 -15.73 -10.66
CA SER A 87 -5.56 -15.92 -10.87
C SER A 87 -5.08 -15.22 -12.15
N ALA A 88 -3.78 -15.27 -12.42
CA ALA A 88 -3.21 -14.79 -13.68
C ALA A 88 -3.83 -15.44 -14.92
N ARG A 89 -4.32 -16.68 -14.80
CA ARG A 89 -4.97 -17.41 -15.90
C ARG A 89 -6.36 -16.89 -16.22
N ASP A 90 -7.05 -16.34 -15.21
CA ASP A 90 -8.42 -15.83 -15.31
C ASP A 90 -8.44 -14.36 -15.77
N SER A 91 -7.30 -13.65 -15.61
CA SER A 91 -7.13 -12.26 -16.03
C SER A 91 -7.26 -12.08 -17.54
N THR A 92 -8.06 -11.11 -17.97
CA THR A 92 -8.25 -10.75 -19.39
C THR A 92 -7.10 -9.92 -19.95
N GLN A 93 -6.38 -9.21 -19.08
CA GLN A 93 -5.27 -8.34 -19.44
C GLN A 93 -3.96 -8.93 -18.95
N ARG A 94 -2.93 -8.85 -19.80
CA ARG A 94 -1.58 -9.22 -19.38
C ARG A 94 -1.04 -8.11 -18.52
N HIS A 95 -0.45 -8.50 -17.39
CA HIS A 95 0.36 -7.65 -16.53
C HIS A 95 -0.35 -6.52 -15.78
N VAL A 96 -1.61 -6.25 -16.08
CA VAL A 96 -2.49 -5.35 -15.34
C VAL A 96 -3.76 -6.10 -14.95
N LYS A 97 -4.50 -5.55 -14.00
CA LYS A 97 -5.76 -6.04 -13.48
C LYS A 97 -6.89 -5.12 -13.90
N SER A 98 -8.07 -5.70 -14.04
CA SER A 98 -9.28 -4.97 -14.40
C SER A 98 -10.51 -5.63 -13.79
N LEU A 99 -11.52 -4.83 -13.45
CA LEU A 99 -12.76 -5.31 -12.84
C LEU A 99 -13.70 -6.02 -13.82
N ASP A 100 -13.32 -6.15 -15.09
CA ASP A 100 -14.09 -6.86 -16.13
C ASP A 100 -14.27 -8.36 -15.87
N VAL A 101 -13.51 -8.92 -14.92
CA VAL A 101 -13.62 -10.30 -14.45
C VAL A 101 -14.37 -10.44 -13.12
N VAL A 102 -14.77 -9.32 -12.50
CA VAL A 102 -15.53 -9.28 -11.25
C VAL A 102 -17.01 -9.08 -11.60
N LEU A 103 -17.91 -9.79 -10.91
CA LEU A 103 -19.34 -9.79 -11.22
C LEU A 103 -20.09 -8.62 -10.56
N GLY A 104 -19.60 -7.39 -10.75
CA GLY A 104 -20.16 -6.18 -10.12
C GLY A 104 -19.99 -4.93 -10.98
N ALA A 105 -20.75 -3.89 -10.66
CA ALA A 105 -20.53 -2.58 -11.26
C ALA A 105 -19.30 -1.92 -10.60
N ASP A 106 -18.45 -1.26 -11.38
CA ASP A 106 -17.31 -0.51 -10.82
C ASP A 106 -17.74 0.52 -9.75
N THR A 107 -18.99 0.98 -9.77
CA THR A 107 -19.57 1.90 -8.77
C THR A 107 -19.80 1.25 -7.39
N SER A 108 -19.70 -0.07 -7.27
CA SER A 108 -19.92 -0.82 -6.03
C SER A 108 -18.68 -1.62 -5.59
N VAL A 109 -17.54 -1.49 -6.27
CA VAL A 109 -16.33 -2.27 -5.98
C VAL A 109 -15.24 -1.40 -5.35
N LEU A 110 -14.62 -1.88 -4.27
CA LEU A 110 -13.40 -1.35 -3.69
C LEU A 110 -12.23 -2.31 -3.94
N ILE A 111 -11.04 -1.77 -4.15
CA ILE A 111 -9.83 -2.56 -4.41
C ILE A 111 -8.84 -2.29 -3.28
N LEU A 112 -8.27 -3.34 -2.69
CA LEU A 112 -7.18 -3.24 -1.72
C LEU A 112 -5.93 -3.89 -2.32
N ASP A 113 -5.00 -3.07 -2.78
CA ASP A 113 -3.78 -3.51 -3.47
C ASP A 113 -2.61 -2.58 -3.13
N ASP A 114 -1.41 -3.12 -3.04
CA ASP A 114 -0.21 -2.33 -2.74
C ASP A 114 0.36 -1.62 -3.99
N THR A 115 -0.06 -2.05 -5.18
CA THR A 115 0.51 -1.58 -6.45
C THR A 115 -0.53 -0.84 -7.29
N GLU A 116 -0.52 0.49 -7.28
CA GLU A 116 -1.44 1.31 -8.09
C GLU A 116 -1.30 1.03 -9.59
N GLY A 117 -0.07 0.88 -10.08
CA GLY A 117 0.23 0.73 -11.51
C GLY A 117 -0.37 -0.50 -12.18
N VAL A 118 -0.82 -1.51 -11.43
CA VAL A 118 -1.55 -2.66 -12.02
C VAL A 118 -3.04 -2.38 -12.22
N TRP A 119 -3.57 -1.24 -11.78
CA TRP A 119 -4.99 -0.87 -11.91
C TRP A 119 -5.20 0.43 -12.70
N PRO A 120 -4.71 0.53 -13.96
CA PRO A 120 -4.69 1.79 -14.71
C PRO A 120 -6.07 2.41 -14.96
N ALA A 121 -7.11 1.59 -15.08
CA ALA A 121 -8.49 2.03 -15.29
C ALA A 121 -9.29 2.22 -14.00
N HIS A 122 -8.78 1.76 -12.85
CA HIS A 122 -9.54 1.57 -11.62
C HIS A 122 -8.91 2.26 -10.39
N ALA A 123 -8.05 3.25 -10.61
CA ALA A 123 -7.42 4.02 -9.53
C ALA A 123 -8.43 4.71 -8.58
N ALA A 124 -9.64 5.00 -9.08
CA ALA A 124 -10.72 5.58 -8.28
C ALA A 124 -11.36 4.58 -7.28
N ASN A 125 -11.19 3.28 -7.52
CA ASN A 125 -11.67 2.20 -6.66
C ASN A 125 -10.61 1.76 -5.63
N LEU A 126 -9.34 2.16 -5.84
CA LEU A 126 -8.20 1.65 -5.12
C LEU A 126 -8.00 2.34 -3.76
N ILE A 127 -8.04 1.55 -2.70
CA ILE A 127 -7.43 1.81 -1.41
C ILE A 127 -6.02 1.24 -1.47
N GLN A 128 -5.04 2.09 -1.77
CA GLN A 128 -3.65 1.65 -1.82
C GLN A 128 -3.13 1.36 -0.42
N VAL A 129 -2.53 0.20 -0.21
CA VAL A 129 -1.91 -0.20 1.05
C VAL A 129 -0.39 -0.18 0.96
N ASP A 130 0.29 0.08 2.08
CA ASP A 130 1.74 -0.07 2.12
C ASP A 130 2.13 -1.55 1.93
N ARG A 131 3.22 -1.78 1.19
CA ARG A 131 3.68 -3.12 0.82
C ARG A 131 4.17 -3.86 2.06
N TYR A 132 3.68 -5.08 2.27
CA TYR A 132 4.10 -5.91 3.39
C TYR A 132 5.44 -6.61 3.10
N ILE A 133 6.54 -6.06 3.61
CA ILE A 133 7.90 -6.59 3.39
C ILE A 133 8.38 -7.34 4.63
N PHE A 134 7.90 -8.57 4.80
CA PHE A 134 8.32 -9.42 5.92
C PHE A 134 9.69 -10.06 5.70
N PHE A 135 9.92 -10.63 4.51
CA PHE A 135 11.13 -11.37 4.20
C PHE A 135 12.23 -10.49 3.59
N PRO A 136 13.52 -10.74 3.88
CA PRO A 136 14.65 -9.99 3.30
C PRO A 136 14.71 -10.04 1.78
N ALA A 137 14.33 -11.17 1.19
CA ALA A 137 14.28 -11.35 -0.27
C ALA A 137 13.38 -10.33 -0.98
N CYS A 138 12.35 -9.83 -0.28
CA CYS A 138 11.47 -8.81 -0.83
C CYS A 138 12.16 -7.44 -0.88
N VAL A 139 13.06 -7.12 0.07
CA VAL A 139 13.76 -5.82 0.13
C VAL A 139 14.57 -5.60 -1.15
N SER A 140 15.39 -6.58 -1.54
CA SER A 140 16.22 -6.51 -2.75
C SER A 140 15.37 -6.47 -4.02
N ARG A 141 14.32 -7.30 -4.08
CA ARG A 141 13.39 -7.35 -5.24
C ARG A 141 12.70 -6.02 -5.50
N PHE A 142 12.38 -5.26 -4.46
CA PHE A 142 11.67 -3.99 -4.56
C PHE A 142 12.59 -2.76 -4.43
N GLY A 143 13.91 -2.94 -4.52
CA GLY A 143 14.88 -1.83 -4.48
C GLY A 143 14.88 -1.03 -3.18
N ARG A 144 14.41 -1.62 -2.06
CA ARG A 144 14.31 -0.92 -0.78
C ARG A 144 15.66 -0.91 -0.09
N SER A 145 15.98 0.21 0.56
CA SER A 145 17.23 0.40 1.31
C SER A 145 17.10 0.11 2.81
N HIS A 146 15.91 -0.30 3.27
CA HIS A 146 15.63 -0.59 4.68
C HIS A 146 15.55 -2.09 4.98
N LYS A 147 15.78 -2.46 6.24
CA LYS A 147 15.65 -3.84 6.72
C LYS A 147 14.21 -4.33 6.61
N SER A 148 14.02 -5.59 6.22
CA SER A 148 12.72 -6.27 6.31
C SER A 148 12.22 -6.37 7.76
N LEU A 149 10.92 -6.67 7.95
CA LEU A 149 10.36 -6.87 9.29
C LEU A 149 11.05 -8.02 10.04
N LEU A 150 11.37 -9.12 9.34
CA LEU A 150 12.10 -10.23 9.91
C LEU A 150 13.50 -9.83 10.40
N GLU A 151 14.26 -9.05 9.62
CA GLU A 151 15.58 -8.54 10.03
C GLU A 151 15.50 -7.55 11.19
N ALA A 152 14.44 -6.75 11.24
CA ALA A 152 14.18 -5.82 12.33
C ALA A 152 13.68 -6.52 13.61
N GLY A 153 13.33 -7.80 13.54
CA GLY A 153 12.83 -8.56 14.69
C GLY A 153 11.49 -8.06 15.22
N LYS A 154 10.66 -7.48 14.34
CA LYS A 154 9.33 -6.95 14.65
C LYS A 154 8.33 -7.34 13.55
N ASP A 155 7.05 -7.07 13.79
CA ASP A 155 5.99 -7.20 12.80
C ASP A 155 5.07 -5.97 12.90
N GLU A 156 4.05 -5.89 12.04
CA GLU A 156 3.00 -4.87 12.17
C GLU A 156 2.14 -5.10 13.42
N ASP A 157 1.67 -4.00 14.02
CA ASP A 157 0.73 -4.05 15.14
C ASP A 157 -0.69 -4.35 14.64
N VAL A 158 -1.43 -5.20 15.35
CA VAL A 158 -2.79 -5.59 14.94
C VAL A 158 -3.78 -4.42 15.06
N GLY A 159 -3.62 -3.56 16.07
CA GLY A 159 -4.56 -2.47 16.33
C GLY A 159 -4.29 -1.19 15.52
N SER A 160 -3.05 -0.97 15.09
CA SER A 160 -2.60 0.28 14.43
C SER A 160 -1.83 0.07 13.13
N GLY A 161 -1.65 -1.19 12.71
CA GLY A 161 -1.01 -1.56 11.45
C GLY A 161 -1.91 -1.32 10.24
N MET A 162 -1.46 -1.85 9.09
CA MET A 162 -2.07 -1.46 7.82
C MET A 162 -3.45 -2.06 7.60
N LEU A 163 -3.69 -3.30 8.05
CA LEU A 163 -5.02 -3.90 7.92
C LEU A 163 -6.06 -3.24 8.83
N SER A 164 -5.67 -2.80 10.04
CA SER A 164 -6.55 -1.98 10.90
C SER A 164 -6.92 -0.66 10.21
N THR A 165 -5.92 0.03 9.64
CA THR A 165 -6.15 1.26 8.88
C THR A 165 -7.06 1.01 7.67
N SER A 166 -6.80 -0.06 6.91
CA SER A 166 -7.58 -0.45 5.74
C SER A 166 -9.03 -0.75 6.12
N LEU A 167 -9.26 -1.46 7.23
CA LEU A 167 -10.59 -1.77 7.72
C LEU A 167 -11.38 -0.49 8.05
N ARG A 168 -10.75 0.47 8.73
CA ARG A 168 -11.37 1.78 9.01
C ARG A 168 -11.80 2.49 7.72
N VAL A 169 -10.92 2.50 6.71
CA VAL A 169 -11.23 3.15 5.42
C VAL A 169 -12.37 2.41 4.69
N VAL A 170 -12.34 1.08 4.66
CA VAL A 170 -13.42 0.27 4.06
C VAL A 170 -14.75 0.52 4.77
N GLN A 171 -14.77 0.59 6.10
CA GLN A 171 -15.98 0.89 6.87
C GLN A 171 -16.51 2.31 6.59
N GLN A 172 -15.63 3.30 6.45
CA GLN A 172 -16.03 4.66 6.09
C GLN A 172 -16.53 4.75 4.64
N ALA A 173 -15.95 3.98 3.74
CA ALA A 173 -16.31 3.91 2.32
C ALA A 173 -17.61 3.12 2.08
N SER A 174 -17.94 2.19 2.98
CA SER A 174 -19.20 1.45 3.02
C SER A 174 -20.32 2.36 3.55
N ASP A 175 -20.72 3.33 2.73
CA ASP A 175 -21.92 4.13 2.97
C ASP A 175 -23.09 3.53 2.18
N PRO A 176 -24.11 2.95 2.84
CA PRO A 176 -25.29 2.40 2.16
C PRO A 176 -26.07 3.45 1.34
N GLY A 177 -25.85 4.74 1.59
CA GLY A 177 -26.46 5.84 0.84
C GLY A 177 -25.63 6.32 -0.36
N ALA A 178 -24.40 5.83 -0.55
CA ALA A 178 -23.57 6.22 -1.68
C ALA A 178 -23.98 5.46 -2.95
N GLU A 179 -24.39 6.19 -3.99
CA GLU A 179 -24.66 5.62 -5.31
C GLU A 179 -23.37 5.13 -6.02
N ASP A 180 -22.23 5.75 -5.71
CA ASP A 180 -20.92 5.41 -6.27
C ASP A 180 -19.84 5.45 -5.18
N VAL A 181 -19.33 4.28 -4.79
CA VAL A 181 -18.31 4.13 -3.74
C VAL A 181 -17.02 4.87 -4.09
N ARG A 182 -16.72 5.07 -5.39
CA ARG A 182 -15.51 5.75 -5.86
C ARG A 182 -15.57 7.24 -5.53
N ALA A 183 -16.72 7.88 -5.72
CA ALA A 183 -16.91 9.29 -5.42
C ALA A 183 -16.77 9.54 -3.91
N HIS A 184 -17.37 8.67 -3.10
CA HIS A 184 -17.25 8.75 -1.65
C HIS A 184 -15.81 8.52 -1.17
N LEU A 185 -15.15 7.49 -1.71
CA LEU A 185 -13.75 7.18 -1.41
C LEU A 185 -12.81 8.36 -1.77
N GLN A 186 -13.03 9.01 -2.93
CA GLN A 186 -12.28 10.20 -3.32
C GLN A 186 -12.53 11.38 -2.38
N ASN A 187 -13.76 11.56 -1.89
CA ASN A 187 -14.07 12.61 -0.92
C ASN A 187 -13.35 12.36 0.41
N LEU A 188 -13.35 11.13 0.91
CA LEU A 188 -12.58 10.74 2.10
C LEU A 188 -11.09 11.03 1.90
N ARG A 189 -10.53 10.68 0.73
CA ARG A 189 -9.11 10.93 0.42
C ARG A 189 -8.76 12.41 0.43
N LYS A 190 -9.64 13.26 -0.12
CA LYS A 190 -9.43 14.73 -0.13
C LYS A 190 -9.48 15.37 1.26
N GLN A 191 -10.07 14.72 2.26
CA GLN A 191 -10.07 15.25 3.63
C GLN A 191 -8.72 15.08 4.33
N VAL A 192 -7.85 14.20 3.84
CA VAL A 192 -6.59 13.85 4.52
C VAL A 192 -5.68 15.06 4.71
N LEU A 193 -5.48 15.86 3.66
CA LEU A 193 -4.66 17.07 3.65
C LEU A 193 -5.45 18.32 3.28
N ALA A 194 -6.77 18.33 3.53
CA ALA A 194 -7.60 19.51 3.32
C ALA A 194 -7.03 20.73 4.07
N GLY A 195 -6.90 21.85 3.37
CA GLY A 195 -6.31 23.09 3.93
C GLY A 195 -4.77 23.09 4.04
N VAL A 196 -4.08 22.04 3.57
CA VAL A 196 -2.62 22.02 3.50
C VAL A 196 -2.14 22.61 2.18
N HIS A 197 -1.16 23.51 2.25
CA HIS A 197 -0.55 24.15 1.08
C HIS A 197 0.91 23.71 0.97
N ILE A 198 1.27 23.02 -0.11
CA ILE A 198 2.56 22.34 -0.28
C ILE A 198 3.38 23.02 -1.36
N VAL A 199 4.67 23.19 -1.10
CA VAL A 199 5.69 23.39 -2.14
C VAL A 199 6.76 22.31 -2.01
N PHE A 200 7.24 21.81 -3.14
CA PHE A 200 8.27 20.78 -3.21
C PHE A 200 9.68 21.38 -3.37
N SER A 201 10.70 20.79 -2.74
CA SER A 201 12.11 21.21 -2.84
C SER A 201 13.04 20.00 -3.06
N HIS A 202 13.79 19.99 -4.17
CA HIS A 202 14.74 18.92 -4.54
C HIS A 202 14.14 17.50 -4.67
N VAL A 203 12.83 17.42 -4.93
CA VAL A 203 12.12 16.13 -5.10
C VAL A 203 11.38 16.01 -6.43
N ILE A 204 11.24 17.10 -7.17
CA ILE A 204 10.66 17.12 -8.53
C ILE A 204 11.76 17.64 -9.47
N PRO A 205 12.16 16.89 -10.50
CA PRO A 205 13.16 17.33 -11.48
C PRO A 205 12.73 18.62 -12.20
N LEU A 206 13.69 19.51 -12.49
CA LEU A 206 13.41 20.82 -13.09
C LEU A 206 12.88 20.74 -14.53
N GLU A 207 13.17 19.66 -15.24
CA GLU A 207 12.85 19.45 -16.66
C GLU A 207 11.47 18.84 -16.89
N GLN A 208 10.77 18.46 -15.81
CA GLN A 208 9.47 17.79 -15.87
C GLN A 208 8.33 18.78 -15.56
N ASP A 209 7.17 18.58 -16.19
CA ASP A 209 5.94 19.23 -15.74
C ASP A 209 5.63 18.80 -14.30
N VAL A 210 5.73 19.77 -13.38
CA VAL A 210 5.53 19.55 -11.95
C VAL A 210 4.16 18.98 -11.62
N THR A 211 3.15 19.25 -12.45
CA THR A 211 1.77 18.78 -12.23
C THR A 211 1.59 17.30 -12.56
N GLN A 212 2.44 16.76 -13.43
CA GLN A 212 2.43 15.34 -13.81
C GLN A 212 3.25 14.48 -12.84
N HIS A 213 4.13 15.11 -12.05
CA HIS A 213 4.96 14.40 -11.09
C HIS A 213 4.12 13.66 -10.04
N HIS A 214 4.47 12.40 -9.77
CA HIS A 214 3.69 11.52 -8.88
C HIS A 214 3.45 12.11 -7.48
N LEU A 215 4.46 12.77 -6.87
CA LEU A 215 4.28 13.44 -5.57
C LEU A 215 3.28 14.60 -5.61
N TRP A 216 3.23 15.35 -6.70
CA TRP A 216 2.25 16.42 -6.88
C TRP A 216 0.84 15.85 -7.01
N ARG A 217 0.69 14.80 -7.84
CA ARG A 217 -0.57 14.06 -8.00
C ARG A 217 -1.05 13.50 -6.67
N LEU A 218 -0.18 12.81 -5.92
CA LEU A 218 -0.49 12.25 -4.60
C LEU A 218 -0.95 13.34 -3.62
N ALA A 219 -0.21 14.44 -3.48
CA ALA A 219 -0.60 15.54 -2.62
C ALA A 219 -1.96 16.14 -2.99
N SER A 220 -2.20 16.34 -4.28
CA SER A 220 -3.47 16.86 -4.80
C SER A 220 -4.64 15.89 -4.56
N GLN A 221 -4.43 14.59 -4.75
CA GLN A 221 -5.43 13.55 -4.47
C GLN A 221 -5.79 13.49 -2.98
N LEU A 222 -4.84 13.75 -2.09
CA LEU A 222 -5.05 13.86 -0.64
C LEU A 222 -5.72 15.19 -0.23
N GLY A 223 -6.00 16.08 -1.18
CA GLY A 223 -6.69 17.35 -0.94
C GLY A 223 -5.79 18.53 -0.58
N ALA A 224 -4.48 18.38 -0.69
CA ALA A 224 -3.56 19.52 -0.54
C ALA A 224 -3.60 20.44 -1.77
N THR A 225 -3.36 21.73 -1.55
CA THR A 225 -3.12 22.70 -2.63
C THR A 225 -1.63 22.81 -2.90
N CYS A 226 -1.18 22.38 -4.07
CA CYS A 226 0.22 22.44 -4.45
C CYS A 226 0.59 23.76 -5.16
N HIS A 227 1.77 24.30 -4.83
CA HIS A 227 2.30 25.54 -5.38
C HIS A 227 3.65 25.28 -6.05
N ALA A 228 3.85 25.86 -7.25
CA ALA A 228 5.13 25.78 -7.95
C ALA A 228 6.22 26.64 -7.26
N LYS A 229 5.78 27.75 -6.68
CA LYS A 229 6.63 28.71 -5.96
C LYS A 229 6.12 28.88 -4.53
N VAL A 230 7.00 29.40 -3.69
CA VAL A 230 6.67 29.77 -2.33
C VAL A 230 5.73 30.97 -2.34
N THR A 231 4.65 30.90 -1.56
CA THR A 231 3.68 31.98 -1.31
C THR A 231 3.36 32.04 0.19
N ASP A 232 2.70 33.10 0.65
CA ASP A 232 2.35 33.26 2.06
C ASP A 232 1.40 32.17 2.56
N ASP A 233 0.58 31.59 1.67
CA ASP A 233 -0.35 30.52 1.98
C ASP A 233 0.35 29.17 2.25
N VAL A 234 1.60 29.00 1.78
CA VAL A 234 2.33 27.73 1.94
C VAL A 234 2.50 27.39 3.42
N THR A 235 1.97 26.23 3.81
CA THR A 235 2.08 25.70 5.17
C THR A 235 3.20 24.67 5.32
N HIS A 236 3.53 23.95 4.24
CA HIS A 236 4.50 22.84 4.25
C HIS A 236 5.49 22.93 3.09
N VAL A 237 6.77 22.70 3.39
CA VAL A 237 7.79 22.39 2.40
C VAL A 237 8.12 20.90 2.50
N VAL A 238 7.82 20.17 1.43
CA VAL A 238 8.17 18.74 1.27
C VAL A 238 9.51 18.66 0.55
N ALA A 239 10.53 18.11 1.19
CA ALA A 239 11.90 18.14 0.66
C ALA A 239 12.71 16.87 0.94
N SER A 240 13.74 16.66 0.13
CA SER A 240 14.79 15.64 0.31
C SER A 240 16.08 16.21 0.91
N ALA A 241 16.27 17.53 0.86
CA ALA A 241 17.48 18.23 1.31
C ALA A 241 17.16 19.45 2.18
N MET A 242 18.02 19.72 3.16
CA MET A 242 17.84 20.82 4.13
C MET A 242 18.34 22.17 3.62
N ASP A 243 19.37 22.16 2.78
CA ASP A 243 20.14 23.37 2.43
C ASP A 243 19.62 23.98 1.13
N THR A 244 18.35 24.38 1.14
CA THR A 244 17.67 24.95 -0.03
C THR A 244 16.97 26.25 0.35
N ASP A 245 16.81 27.17 -0.61
CA ASP A 245 16.15 28.46 -0.37
C ASP A 245 14.72 28.29 0.18
N LYS A 246 13.99 27.28 -0.30
CA LYS A 246 12.63 26.96 0.17
C LYS A 246 12.63 26.49 1.64
N MET A 247 13.64 25.72 2.05
CA MET A 247 13.78 25.25 3.43
C MET A 247 14.21 26.37 4.38
N HIS A 248 15.09 27.26 3.93
CA HIS A 248 15.44 28.48 4.68
C HIS A 248 14.25 29.44 4.78
N TRP A 249 13.47 29.60 3.71
CA TRP A 249 12.22 30.36 3.75
C TRP A 249 11.24 29.79 4.77
N ALA A 250 11.01 28.47 4.75
CA ALA A 250 10.11 27.81 5.69
C ALA A 250 10.53 28.05 7.14
N LYS A 251 11.83 27.95 7.43
CA LYS A 251 12.36 28.24 8.78
C LYS A 251 12.08 29.68 9.21
N ARG A 252 12.31 30.66 8.32
CA ARG A 252 12.07 32.09 8.61
C ARG A 252 10.60 32.42 8.85
N HIS A 253 9.69 31.72 8.17
CA HIS A 253 8.25 31.97 8.22
C HIS A 253 7.51 30.97 9.13
N ASN A 254 8.23 30.21 9.93
CA ASN A 254 7.70 29.21 10.85
C ASN A 254 6.72 28.21 10.16
N ARG A 255 7.11 27.71 8.97
CA ARG A 255 6.38 26.69 8.21
C ARG A 255 6.94 25.30 8.45
N HIS A 256 6.11 24.28 8.22
CA HIS A 256 6.50 22.89 8.42
C HIS A 256 7.52 22.45 7.36
N ARG A 257 8.55 21.72 7.81
CA ARG A 257 9.63 21.19 6.98
C ARG A 257 9.62 19.68 7.11
N VAL A 258 9.07 19.00 6.11
CA VAL A 258 8.76 17.57 6.17
C VAL A 258 9.42 16.81 5.02
N SER A 259 9.80 15.57 5.30
CA SER A 259 10.34 14.65 4.29
C SER A 259 9.24 14.15 3.34
N VAL A 260 9.63 13.60 2.20
CA VAL A 260 8.69 12.91 1.28
C VAL A 260 7.89 11.81 1.99
N ASN A 261 8.51 11.13 2.97
CA ASN A 261 7.86 10.08 3.76
C ASN A 261 6.59 10.57 4.49
N TRP A 262 6.55 11.85 4.90
CA TRP A 262 5.35 12.43 5.53
C TRP A 262 4.13 12.34 4.61
N LEU A 263 4.33 12.59 3.31
CA LEU A 263 3.27 12.55 2.32
C LEU A 263 2.80 11.11 2.07
N TYR A 264 3.73 10.17 1.91
CA TYR A 264 3.40 8.75 1.74
C TYR A 264 2.68 8.16 2.95
N VAL A 265 3.19 8.39 4.16
CA VAL A 265 2.52 7.94 5.39
C VAL A 265 1.13 8.54 5.49
N SER A 266 0.96 9.81 5.11
CA SER A 266 -0.38 10.42 5.10
C SER A 266 -1.33 9.72 4.12
N GLY A 267 -0.81 9.35 2.94
CA GLY A 267 -1.57 8.62 1.92
C GLY A 267 -1.95 7.21 2.34
N PHE A 268 -0.99 6.40 2.79
CA PHE A 268 -1.25 5.02 3.21
C PHE A 268 -2.16 4.96 4.42
N HIS A 269 -1.98 5.86 5.39
CA HIS A 269 -2.79 5.86 6.61
C HIS A 269 -4.10 6.62 6.47
N TRP A 270 -4.37 7.30 5.34
CA TRP A 270 -5.57 8.11 5.15
C TRP A 270 -5.80 9.13 6.27
N GLU A 271 -4.71 9.71 6.77
CA GLU A 271 -4.70 10.63 7.89
C GLU A 271 -3.47 11.52 7.80
N LYS A 272 -3.59 12.82 8.12
CA LYS A 272 -2.44 13.71 8.11
C LYS A 272 -1.37 13.23 9.10
N ALA A 273 -0.22 12.81 8.59
CA ALA A 273 0.89 12.35 9.41
C ALA A 273 1.45 13.49 10.28
N SER A 274 2.01 13.14 11.44
CA SER A 274 2.65 14.12 12.33
C SER A 274 3.93 14.68 11.71
N GLU A 275 3.99 15.99 11.51
CA GLU A 275 5.14 16.67 10.92
C GLU A 275 6.41 16.45 11.76
N ALA A 276 6.26 16.41 13.10
CA ALA A 276 7.37 16.19 14.03
C ALA A 276 8.01 14.80 13.92
N LYS A 277 7.25 13.79 13.47
CA LYS A 277 7.76 12.41 13.26
C LYS A 277 8.44 12.22 11.91
N HIS A 278 8.30 13.18 11.00
CA HIS A 278 8.81 13.09 9.63
C HIS A 278 9.65 14.30 9.19
N PRO A 279 10.62 14.77 10.01
CA PRO A 279 11.48 15.87 9.62
C PRO A 279 12.36 15.49 8.43
N VAL A 280 12.80 16.48 7.66
CA VAL A 280 13.86 16.30 6.66
C VAL A 280 15.19 16.09 7.38
N THR A 281 15.91 15.00 7.09
CA THR A 281 17.24 14.72 7.65
C THR A 281 18.30 14.65 6.54
N GLN A 282 19.55 15.04 6.85
CA GLN A 282 20.66 15.06 5.88
C GLN A 282 20.91 13.69 5.19
N LYS A 283 20.48 12.58 5.81
CA LYS A 283 20.64 11.20 5.31
C LYS A 283 19.50 10.72 4.41
N GLN A 284 18.38 11.43 4.32
CA GLN A 284 17.20 10.99 3.55
C GLN A 284 17.21 11.43 2.09
N ALA A 285 18.26 12.12 1.64
CA ALA A 285 18.38 12.58 0.26
C ALA A 285 18.34 11.44 -0.78
N ASP A 286 18.73 10.20 -0.42
CA ASP A 286 18.96 9.13 -1.40
C ASP A 286 18.04 7.90 -1.27
N ALA A 287 17.27 7.76 -0.18
CA ALA A 287 16.65 6.46 0.15
C ALA A 287 15.18 6.27 -0.29
N LEU A 288 14.45 7.35 -0.60
CA LEU A 288 13.02 7.32 -0.95
C LEU A 288 12.74 7.76 -2.40
N LEU A 289 13.77 8.15 -3.15
CA LEU A 289 13.67 8.57 -4.55
C LEU A 289 13.74 7.40 -5.54
N GLN A 290 13.74 6.16 -5.04
CA GLN A 290 13.70 4.94 -5.85
C GLN A 290 12.49 4.07 -5.47
N GLU A 291 11.28 4.65 -5.46
CA GLU A 291 10.16 3.86 -5.99
C GLU A 291 10.40 3.83 -7.50
N PRO A 292 10.37 2.66 -8.18
CA PRO A 292 10.36 2.65 -9.63
C PRO A 292 9.16 3.49 -10.07
N VAL A 293 9.47 4.66 -10.62
CA VAL A 293 8.52 5.57 -11.27
C VAL A 293 7.79 4.76 -12.31
N ASP A 294 6.51 4.47 -12.08
CA ASP A 294 5.54 4.04 -13.10
C ASP A 294 6.06 2.99 -14.10
N ASP A 295 7.08 2.20 -13.74
CA ASP A 295 7.63 1.22 -14.65
C ASP A 295 6.79 -0.01 -14.40
N THR A 296 5.62 0.00 -15.03
CA THR A 296 4.72 -1.13 -15.08
C THR A 296 5.58 -2.35 -15.38
N ALA A 297 6.58 -2.31 -16.28
CA ALA A 297 7.44 -3.45 -16.57
C ALA A 297 8.28 -3.95 -15.37
N ALA A 298 8.82 -3.07 -14.52
CA ALA A 298 9.54 -3.44 -13.30
C ALA A 298 8.60 -3.92 -12.19
N ALA A 299 7.44 -3.26 -12.02
CA ALA A 299 6.38 -3.69 -11.11
C ALA A 299 5.83 -5.06 -11.54
N ILE A 300 5.70 -5.31 -12.85
CA ILE A 300 5.23 -6.55 -13.49
C ILE A 300 6.28 -7.67 -13.34
N ALA A 301 7.56 -7.38 -13.53
CA ALA A 301 8.65 -8.33 -13.28
C ALA A 301 8.77 -8.66 -11.78
N ALA A 302 8.49 -7.67 -10.92
CA ALA A 302 8.39 -7.84 -9.48
C ALA A 302 7.04 -8.45 -9.02
N ALA A 303 6.01 -8.46 -9.87
CA ALA A 303 4.65 -8.92 -9.58
C ALA A 303 4.44 -10.43 -9.70
N GLY A 304 5.49 -11.22 -9.92
CA GLY A 304 5.47 -12.66 -9.62
C GLY A 304 5.35 -12.92 -8.11
N GLY A 305 4.39 -12.29 -7.44
CA GLY A 305 4.24 -12.18 -5.99
C GLY A 305 3.28 -11.08 -5.50
N GLY A 306 2.66 -10.27 -6.38
CA GLY A 306 1.66 -9.26 -5.97
C GLY A 306 0.31 -9.91 -5.64
N GLN A 307 -0.08 -9.88 -4.37
CA GLN A 307 -1.40 -10.33 -3.88
C GLN A 307 -2.30 -9.10 -3.69
N GLY A 308 -3.37 -9.01 -4.47
CA GLY A 308 -4.42 -8.01 -4.28
C GLY A 308 -5.69 -8.66 -3.73
N LEU A 309 -6.40 -7.94 -2.87
CA LEU A 309 -7.73 -8.32 -2.40
C LEU A 309 -8.75 -7.38 -3.05
N VAL A 310 -9.77 -7.92 -3.70
CA VAL A 310 -10.86 -7.14 -4.31
C VAL A 310 -12.11 -7.31 -3.44
N LEU A 311 -12.74 -6.20 -3.09
CA LEU A 311 -13.91 -6.12 -2.21
C LEU A 311 -15.10 -5.63 -3.03
N GLU A 312 -16.16 -6.41 -3.16
CA GLU A 312 -17.34 -6.07 -3.94
C GLU A 312 -18.56 -5.83 -3.03
N ALA A 313 -19.25 -4.70 -3.15
CA ALA A 313 -20.40 -4.41 -2.28
C ALA A 313 -21.62 -5.22 -2.74
N GLN A 314 -22.39 -5.74 -1.76
CA GLN A 314 -23.61 -6.51 -1.98
C GLN A 314 -24.81 -5.65 -2.39
#